data_AF-A0A9W6XHI2-F1
#
_entry.id   AF-A0A9W6XHI2-F1
#
_cell.length_a   1.000
_cell.length_b   1.000
_cell.length_c   1.000
_cell.angle_alpha   90.00
_cell.angle_beta   90.00
_cell.angle_gamma   90.00
#
_symmetry.space_group_name_H-M   'P 1'
#
loop_
_entity.id
_entity.type
_entity.pdbx_description
1 polymer ?
#
loop_
_entity_poly.entity_id
_entity_poly.type
_entity_poly.pdbx_seq_one_letter_code
_entity_poly.pdbx_strand_id
1 'polypeptide(L)'
;MYDMIHIDEKWFNMYKATNTFYLSANETAPYTSSPNKRYIGMVMFLAAVARPRYDSHRKCQFDGKIGIWPIVEESVALRKSINRPKGAIVSKCVNMTGSVYVKMLKTKVLPAIRTKWPGGKRRIIFIEQDNASRGGSNLLVLEKDEEIAAAGKEDGWDIRMKCQPARSPDMNVLDLGFFHSIQSLQYQEETYPIDQLIEAVARAFRTTTSDTLDHCFLTLQNGNSDQAPWTQRLQALAL
;
A
#
# COMPACT_ATOMS: atom_id res chain seq x y z
N MET A 1 -16.97 8.08 -2.16
CA MET A 1 -15.55 7.81 -1.85
C MET A 1 -15.26 7.60 -0.37
N TYR A 2 -16.08 8.10 0.57
CA TYR A 2 -15.81 7.90 2.00
C TYR A 2 -16.02 6.45 2.47
N ASP A 3 -16.93 5.70 1.87
CA ASP A 3 -17.19 4.30 2.22
C ASP A 3 -16.34 3.30 1.40
N MET A 4 -15.17 3.74 0.94
CA MET A 4 -14.26 2.99 0.08
C MET A 4 -12.85 2.97 0.65
N ILE A 5 -12.25 1.80 0.62
CA ILE A 5 -10.89 1.49 1.02
C ILE A 5 -10.15 1.05 -0.23
N HIS A 6 -9.02 1.66 -0.50
CA HIS A 6 -8.12 1.21 -1.55
C HIS A 6 -7.08 0.27 -0.94
N ILE A 7 -6.91 -0.91 -1.53
CA ILE A 7 -5.88 -1.88 -1.17
C ILE A 7 -4.98 -2.16 -2.36
N ASP A 8 -3.69 -2.34 -2.11
CA ASP A 8 -2.72 -2.61 -3.18
C ASP A 8 -1.41 -3.17 -2.63
N GLU A 9 -0.65 -3.83 -3.51
CA GLU A 9 0.69 -4.32 -3.24
C GLU A 9 1.79 -3.52 -3.92
N LYS A 10 2.90 -3.30 -3.20
CA LYS A 10 4.09 -2.71 -3.81
C LYS A 10 5.38 -3.33 -3.29
N TRP A 11 6.34 -3.51 -4.21
CA TRP A 11 7.73 -3.76 -3.89
C TRP A 11 8.46 -2.46 -3.52
N PHE A 12 9.02 -2.41 -2.32
CA PHE A 12 9.94 -1.36 -1.88
C PHE A 12 11.37 -1.88 -2.00
N ASN A 13 12.23 -1.12 -2.68
CA ASN A 13 13.65 -1.41 -2.78
C ASN A 13 14.40 -0.79 -1.62
N MET A 14 15.45 -1.45 -1.17
CA MET A 14 16.29 -0.99 -0.06
C MET A 14 16.96 0.36 -0.35
N TYR A 15 17.47 0.53 -1.57
CA TYR A 15 18.07 1.77 -2.05
C TYR A 15 17.82 1.97 -3.55
N LYS A 16 17.93 3.21 -4.02
CA LYS A 16 17.83 3.53 -5.45
C LYS A 16 19.04 2.96 -6.18
N ALA A 17 18.81 2.41 -7.37
CA ALA A 17 19.90 1.90 -8.20
C ALA A 17 20.86 2.99 -8.69
N THR A 18 20.38 4.23 -8.78
CA THR A 18 21.15 5.42 -9.19
C THR A 18 20.71 6.59 -8.31
N ASN A 19 21.66 7.27 -7.69
CA ASN A 19 21.45 8.48 -6.89
C ASN A 19 22.22 9.63 -7.52
N THR A 20 21.60 10.82 -7.52
CA THR A 20 22.25 12.07 -7.90
C THR A 20 22.53 12.85 -6.62
N PHE A 21 23.78 13.25 -6.42
CA PHE A 21 24.21 14.04 -5.26
C PHE A 21 24.69 15.41 -5.73
N TYR A 22 24.30 16.46 -4.99
CA TYR A 22 24.94 17.77 -5.09
C TYR A 22 26.02 17.83 -4.01
N LEU A 23 27.26 18.11 -4.40
CA LEU A 23 28.42 18.12 -3.53
C LEU A 23 29.04 19.51 -3.52
N SER A 24 29.52 19.96 -2.37
CA SER A 24 30.37 21.15 -2.30
C SER A 24 31.77 20.85 -2.86
N ALA A 25 32.52 21.89 -3.21
CA ALA A 25 33.86 21.74 -3.82
C ALA A 25 34.86 20.92 -2.98
N ASN A 26 34.63 20.82 -1.67
CA ASN A 26 35.51 20.12 -0.73
C ASN A 26 34.95 18.76 -0.29
N GLU A 27 33.77 18.36 -0.76
CA GLU A 27 33.15 17.09 -0.38
C GLU A 27 33.54 15.96 -1.33
N THR A 28 33.82 14.79 -0.75
CA THR A 28 34.07 13.58 -1.52
C THR A 28 32.74 12.90 -1.84
N ALA A 29 32.55 12.48 -3.09
CA ALA A 29 31.35 11.77 -3.49
C ALA A 29 31.18 10.48 -2.68
N PRO A 30 29.98 10.20 -2.14
CA PRO A 30 29.73 8.94 -1.46
C PRO A 30 29.90 7.77 -2.43
N TYR A 31 30.72 6.79 -2.06
CA TYR A 31 30.94 5.60 -2.87
C TYR A 31 29.92 4.53 -2.51
N THR A 32 29.10 4.14 -3.49
CA THR A 32 28.21 2.98 -3.38
C THR A 32 28.41 2.07 -4.59
N SER A 33 28.75 0.81 -4.37
CA SER A 33 28.88 -0.19 -5.43
C SER A 33 27.94 -1.36 -5.22
N SER A 34 27.15 -1.70 -6.22
CA SER A 34 26.41 -2.95 -6.30
C SER A 34 26.68 -3.60 -7.65
N PRO A 35 27.06 -4.89 -7.72
CA PRO A 35 27.38 -5.54 -8.98
C PRO A 35 26.21 -5.57 -9.98
N ASN A 36 24.97 -5.61 -9.48
CA ASN A 36 23.76 -5.63 -10.31
C ASN A 36 22.54 -5.15 -9.51
N LYS A 37 21.62 -4.43 -10.17
CA LYS A 37 20.32 -4.02 -9.61
C LYS A 37 19.51 -5.18 -9.02
N ARG A 38 19.70 -6.41 -9.54
CA ARG A 38 19.04 -7.63 -9.04
C ARG A 38 19.44 -8.03 -7.62
N TYR A 39 20.59 -7.56 -7.12
CA TYR A 39 21.05 -7.82 -5.75
C TYR A 39 20.54 -6.77 -4.75
N ILE A 40 19.81 -5.75 -5.20
CA ILE A 40 19.17 -4.79 -4.30
C ILE A 40 18.02 -5.52 -3.60
N GLY A 41 18.09 -5.57 -2.27
CA GLY A 41 17.04 -6.15 -1.45
C GLY A 41 15.71 -5.45 -1.70
N MET A 42 14.63 -6.21 -1.77
CA MET A 42 13.28 -5.68 -1.93
C MET A 42 12.30 -6.48 -1.10
N VAL A 43 11.29 -5.79 -0.55
CA VAL A 43 10.22 -6.39 0.25
C VAL A 43 8.89 -5.91 -0.31
N MET A 44 7.95 -6.83 -0.48
CA MET A 44 6.60 -6.52 -0.90
C MET A 44 5.77 -6.14 0.31
N PHE A 45 4.90 -5.14 0.17
CA PHE A 45 3.96 -4.73 1.20
C PHE A 45 2.56 -4.71 0.64
N LEU A 46 1.59 -5.10 1.47
CA LEU A 46 0.17 -4.85 1.27
C LEU A 46 -0.20 -3.60 2.06
N ALA A 47 -0.81 -2.60 1.43
CA ALA A 47 -1.26 -1.39 2.10
C ALA A 47 -2.77 -1.20 1.92
N ALA A 48 -3.43 -0.65 2.94
CA ALA A 48 -4.83 -0.28 2.90
C ALA A 48 -5.01 1.16 3.40
N VAL A 49 -5.70 1.97 2.60
CA VAL A 49 -5.99 3.38 2.90
C VAL A 49 -7.42 3.75 2.54
N ALA A 50 -7.97 4.74 3.23
CA ALA A 50 -9.26 5.32 2.96
C ALA A 50 -9.16 6.85 2.99
N ARG A 51 -10.18 7.53 2.50
CA ARG A 51 -10.14 8.99 2.45
C ARG A 51 -10.09 9.59 3.87
N PRO A 52 -9.08 10.43 4.19
CA PRO A 52 -9.04 11.16 5.45
C PRO A 52 -10.31 11.96 5.67
N ARG A 53 -10.81 11.99 6.91
CA ARG A 53 -12.03 12.72 7.27
C ARG A 53 -12.14 12.93 8.78
N TYR A 54 -12.98 13.87 9.19
CA TYR A 54 -13.30 14.03 10.61
C TYR A 54 -14.21 12.90 11.11
N ASP A 55 -13.85 12.27 12.22
CA ASP A 55 -14.68 11.30 12.94
C ASP A 55 -15.44 12.02 14.08
N SER A 56 -16.73 12.24 13.87
CA SER A 56 -17.59 12.90 14.86
C SER A 56 -17.80 12.07 16.13
N HIS A 57 -17.70 10.74 16.07
CA HIS A 57 -17.88 9.87 17.22
C HIS A 57 -16.65 9.90 18.13
N ARG A 58 -15.45 9.83 17.55
CA ARG A 58 -14.18 9.88 18.27
C ARG A 58 -13.70 11.32 18.54
N LYS A 59 -14.36 12.32 17.96
CA LYS A 59 -13.99 13.75 18.01
C LYS A 59 -12.53 13.98 17.60
N CYS A 60 -12.08 13.27 16.58
CA CYS A 60 -10.71 13.34 16.10
C CYS A 60 -10.66 13.24 14.57
N GLN A 61 -9.54 13.67 13.98
CA GLN A 61 -9.30 13.44 12.55
C GLN A 61 -8.93 11.98 12.32
N PHE A 62 -9.61 11.34 11.37
CA PHE A 62 -9.17 10.06 10.80
C PHE A 62 -8.21 10.36 9.65
N ASP A 63 -6.98 9.89 9.78
CA ASP A 63 -5.87 10.19 8.88
C ASP A 63 -5.88 9.37 7.57
N GLY A 64 -6.86 8.50 7.39
CA GLY A 64 -7.01 7.65 6.21
C GLY A 64 -6.12 6.38 6.21
N LYS A 65 -5.20 6.23 7.15
CA LYS A 65 -4.20 5.15 7.14
C LYS A 65 -4.67 3.94 7.94
N ILE A 66 -5.12 2.89 7.24
CA ILE A 66 -5.58 1.66 7.90
C ILE A 66 -4.38 0.79 8.27
N GLY A 67 -3.49 0.50 7.31
CA GLY A 67 -2.27 -0.23 7.61
C GLY A 67 -1.38 -0.48 6.42
N ILE A 68 -0.16 -0.91 6.71
CA ILE A 68 0.82 -1.41 5.75
C ILE A 68 1.50 -2.63 6.38
N TRP A 69 1.57 -3.74 5.65
CA TRP A 69 2.04 -5.02 6.18
C TRP A 69 3.08 -5.63 5.24
N PRO A 70 4.28 -5.97 5.74
CA PRO A 70 5.28 -6.66 4.93
C PRO A 70 4.83 -8.09 4.63
N ILE A 71 5.10 -8.56 3.42
CA ILE A 71 4.84 -9.94 2.98
C ILE A 71 6.11 -10.74 3.19
N VAL A 72 6.30 -11.17 4.44
CA VAL A 72 7.48 -11.91 4.89
C VAL A 72 7.10 -13.08 5.78
N GLU A 73 7.99 -14.07 5.84
CA GLU A 73 7.94 -15.18 6.77
C GLU A 73 9.14 -15.10 7.72
N GLU A 74 8.90 -15.31 9.01
CA GLU A 74 9.97 -15.43 9.99
C GLU A 74 10.64 -16.80 9.87
N SER A 75 11.96 -16.81 9.78
CA SER A 75 12.74 -18.04 9.70
C SER A 75 14.01 -17.95 10.53
N VAL A 76 14.49 -19.10 10.98
CA VAL A 76 15.72 -19.16 11.79
C VAL A 76 16.95 -19.11 10.89
N ALA A 77 17.91 -18.25 11.22
CA ALA A 77 19.20 -18.17 10.54
C ALA A 77 20.00 -19.46 10.74
N LEU A 78 20.10 -20.28 9.68
CA LEU A 78 20.81 -21.56 9.72
C LEU A 78 22.33 -21.42 9.76
N ARG A 79 22.87 -20.28 9.28
CA ARG A 79 24.31 -19.98 9.20
C ARG A 79 24.59 -18.67 9.90
N LYS A 80 25.76 -18.60 10.56
CA LYS A 80 26.33 -17.33 11.05
C LYS A 80 26.75 -16.49 9.84
N SER A 81 26.45 -15.20 9.85
CA SER A 81 27.11 -14.22 8.99
C SER A 81 27.58 -13.03 9.81
N ILE A 82 28.26 -12.09 9.17
CA ILE A 82 28.75 -10.87 9.82
C ILE A 82 27.63 -10.05 10.48
N ASN A 83 26.43 -10.06 9.89
CA ASN A 83 25.28 -9.27 10.35
C ASN A 83 24.24 -10.08 11.14
N ARG A 84 24.42 -11.40 11.31
CA ARG A 84 23.45 -12.22 12.06
C ARG A 84 24.08 -13.47 12.69
N PRO A 85 23.86 -13.73 13.99
CA PRO A 85 24.26 -14.99 14.59
C PRO A 85 23.39 -16.14 14.07
N LYS A 86 23.94 -17.37 14.13
CA LYS A 86 23.15 -18.58 13.89
C LYS A 86 22.05 -18.68 14.94
N GLY A 87 20.82 -18.95 14.54
CA GLY A 87 19.67 -19.00 15.43
C GLY A 87 18.85 -17.71 15.51
N ALA A 88 19.32 -16.59 14.94
CA ALA A 88 18.54 -15.35 14.89
C ALA A 88 17.26 -15.53 14.05
N ILE A 89 16.16 -14.93 14.49
CA ILE A 89 14.94 -14.80 13.68
C ILE A 89 15.23 -13.79 12.56
N VAL A 90 14.92 -14.17 11.32
CA VAL A 90 15.14 -13.37 10.12
C VAL A 90 13.89 -13.38 9.27
N SER A 91 13.43 -12.20 8.86
CA SER A 91 12.37 -12.09 7.87
C SER A 91 12.88 -12.44 6.47
N LYS A 92 12.17 -13.35 5.80
CA LYS A 92 12.38 -13.71 4.39
C LYS A 92 11.20 -13.23 3.56
N CYS A 93 11.48 -12.63 2.42
CA CYS A 93 10.45 -12.23 1.47
C CYS A 93 9.73 -13.47 0.91
N VAL A 94 8.40 -13.39 0.84
CA VAL A 94 7.56 -14.44 0.26
C VAL A 94 6.82 -13.85 -0.94
N ASN A 95 6.56 -14.68 -1.95
CA ASN A 95 5.74 -14.26 -3.08
C ASN A 95 4.28 -14.16 -2.66
N MET A 96 3.58 -13.13 -3.13
CA MET A 96 2.13 -13.02 -2.94
C MET A 96 1.42 -14.11 -3.75
N THR A 97 0.73 -15.00 -3.05
CA THR A 97 -0.21 -15.98 -3.62
C THR A 97 -1.64 -15.66 -3.18
N GLY A 98 -2.66 -16.20 -3.85
CA GLY A 98 -4.06 -15.94 -3.47
C GLY A 98 -4.37 -16.35 -2.03
N SER A 99 -3.78 -17.46 -1.56
CA SER A 99 -3.94 -17.91 -0.17
C SER A 99 -3.25 -16.99 0.84
N VAL A 100 -2.07 -16.47 0.52
CA VAL A 100 -1.39 -15.46 1.37
C VAL A 100 -2.22 -14.18 1.41
N TYR A 101 -2.76 -13.75 0.28
CA TYR A 101 -3.61 -12.56 0.18
C TYR A 101 -4.87 -12.68 1.04
N VAL A 102 -5.66 -13.76 0.86
CA VAL A 102 -6.86 -14.06 1.68
C VAL A 102 -6.51 -14.12 3.17
N LYS A 103 -5.40 -14.78 3.54
CA LYS A 103 -4.92 -14.84 4.91
C LYS A 103 -4.62 -13.44 5.46
N MET A 104 -3.96 -12.58 4.70
CA MET A 104 -3.65 -11.21 5.12
C MET A 104 -4.93 -10.37 5.25
N LEU A 105 -5.90 -10.51 4.34
CA LEU A 105 -7.19 -9.85 4.47
C LEU A 105 -7.87 -10.19 5.80
N LYS A 106 -7.97 -11.48 6.12
CA LYS A 106 -8.64 -11.95 7.35
C LYS A 106 -7.90 -11.59 8.63
N THR A 107 -6.58 -11.77 8.64
CA THR A 107 -5.79 -11.67 9.88
C THR A 107 -5.24 -10.28 10.14
N LYS A 108 -5.17 -9.41 9.12
CA LYS A 108 -4.58 -8.08 9.22
C LYS A 108 -5.54 -6.98 8.80
N VAL A 109 -6.03 -7.02 7.55
CA VAL A 109 -6.79 -5.92 6.95
C VAL A 109 -8.15 -5.73 7.62
N LEU A 110 -9.00 -6.76 7.64
CA LEU A 110 -10.34 -6.68 8.23
C LEU A 110 -10.30 -6.27 9.71
N PRO A 111 -9.46 -6.88 10.59
CA PRO A 111 -9.34 -6.42 11.97
C PRO A 111 -8.89 -4.95 12.10
N ALA A 112 -7.95 -4.51 11.25
CA ALA A 112 -7.48 -3.13 11.26
C ALA A 112 -8.59 -2.15 10.82
N ILE A 113 -9.41 -2.52 9.83
CA ILE A 113 -10.59 -1.74 9.43
C ILE A 113 -11.53 -1.61 10.62
N ARG A 114 -11.93 -2.72 11.24
CA ARG A 114 -12.87 -2.68 12.39
C ARG A 114 -12.37 -1.82 13.54
N THR A 115 -11.05 -1.77 13.74
CA THR A 115 -10.42 -0.98 14.81
C THR A 115 -10.36 0.51 14.47
N LYS A 116 -9.98 0.84 13.23
CA LYS A 116 -9.64 2.23 12.83
C LYS A 116 -10.75 2.97 12.10
N TRP A 117 -11.71 2.26 11.53
CA TRP A 117 -12.72 2.86 10.66
C TRP A 117 -13.51 3.96 11.39
N PRO A 118 -13.62 5.17 10.81
CA PRO A 118 -14.38 6.24 11.41
C PRO A 118 -15.88 6.08 11.10
N GLY A 119 -16.69 6.17 12.15
CA GLY A 119 -18.15 5.98 12.08
C GLY A 119 -18.64 4.61 12.54
N GLY A 120 -19.96 4.41 12.46
CA GLY A 120 -20.62 3.18 12.92
C GLY A 120 -20.73 2.09 11.85
N LYS A 121 -21.03 0.87 12.29
CA LYS A 121 -21.14 -0.37 11.48
C LYS A 121 -22.33 -0.41 10.50
N ARG A 122 -23.12 0.66 10.40
CA ARG A 122 -24.39 0.70 9.65
C ARG A 122 -24.22 0.81 8.14
N ARG A 123 -23.04 1.23 7.67
CA ARG A 123 -22.75 1.43 6.25
C ARG A 123 -22.00 0.24 5.69
N ILE A 124 -22.25 -0.05 4.42
CA ILE A 124 -21.46 -1.00 3.65
C ILE A 124 -20.13 -0.33 3.33
N ILE A 125 -19.03 -1.01 3.64
CA ILE A 125 -17.67 -0.56 3.36
C ILE A 125 -17.13 -1.41 2.22
N PHE A 126 -16.64 -0.78 1.16
CA PHE A 126 -16.05 -1.49 0.03
C PHE A 126 -14.53 -1.46 0.12
N ILE A 127 -13.89 -2.62 0.02
CA ILE A 127 -12.47 -2.76 -0.24
C ILE A 127 -12.31 -2.91 -1.74
N GLU A 128 -11.78 -1.87 -2.38
CA GLU A 128 -11.45 -1.86 -3.78
C GLU A 128 -10.02 -2.40 -4.00
N GLN A 129 -9.93 -3.51 -4.73
CA GLN A 129 -8.69 -4.13 -5.17
C GLN A 129 -8.55 -4.04 -6.70
N ASP A 130 -7.32 -4.16 -7.20
CA ASP A 130 -7.05 -4.20 -8.63
C ASP A 130 -7.52 -5.52 -9.27
N ASN A 131 -7.48 -5.58 -10.61
CA ASN A 131 -7.81 -6.79 -11.36
C ASN A 131 -6.58 -7.67 -11.64
N ALA A 132 -5.53 -7.63 -10.81
CA ALA A 132 -4.29 -8.34 -11.12
C ALA A 132 -4.48 -9.86 -11.23
N SER A 133 -4.23 -10.37 -12.43
CA SER A 133 -3.91 -11.77 -12.66
C SER A 133 -2.40 -11.87 -12.89
N ARG A 134 -1.66 -12.55 -12.02
CA ARG A 134 -0.23 -12.85 -12.22
C ARG A 134 -0.06 -14.36 -12.42
N GLY A 135 0.23 -14.76 -13.66
CA GLY A 135 0.77 -16.08 -13.97
C GLY A 135 -0.13 -17.28 -13.67
N GLY A 136 -1.45 -17.15 -13.86
CA GLY A 136 -2.38 -18.28 -13.77
C GLY A 136 -2.96 -18.55 -12.37
N SER A 137 -2.42 -17.94 -11.32
CA SER A 137 -3.08 -17.85 -10.02
C SER A 137 -3.71 -16.47 -9.87
N ASN A 138 -5.04 -16.38 -9.93
CA ASN A 138 -5.72 -15.11 -9.65
C ASN A 138 -5.53 -14.75 -8.17
N LEU A 139 -4.92 -13.59 -7.91
CA LEU A 139 -4.93 -12.93 -6.59
C LEU A 139 -6.29 -12.30 -6.28
N LEU A 140 -7.12 -12.18 -7.31
CA LEU A 140 -8.44 -11.61 -7.25
C LEU A 140 -9.35 -12.42 -6.32
N VAL A 141 -9.67 -11.83 -5.18
CA VAL A 141 -10.75 -12.32 -4.32
C VAL A 141 -12.06 -11.90 -4.97
N LEU A 142 -12.81 -12.86 -5.51
CA LEU A 142 -14.11 -12.56 -6.09
C LEU A 142 -15.03 -11.94 -5.03
N GLU A 143 -15.93 -11.05 -5.42
CA GLU A 143 -16.91 -10.43 -4.50
C GLU A 143 -17.77 -11.47 -3.75
N LYS A 144 -17.83 -12.70 -4.27
CA LYS A 144 -18.56 -13.85 -3.73
C LYS A 144 -17.68 -14.84 -2.96
N ASP A 145 -16.41 -14.52 -2.70
CA ASP A 145 -15.56 -15.36 -1.85
C ASP A 145 -16.22 -15.51 -0.47
N GLU A 146 -16.72 -16.72 -0.18
CA GLU A 146 -17.54 -16.97 1.01
C GLU A 146 -16.75 -16.75 2.31
N GLU A 147 -15.44 -17.04 2.29
CA GLU A 147 -14.58 -16.92 3.46
C GLU A 147 -14.38 -15.46 3.83
N ILE A 148 -14.12 -14.61 2.84
CA ILE A 148 -13.97 -13.16 3.03
C ILE A 148 -15.33 -12.49 3.28
N ALA A 149 -16.40 -12.92 2.60
CA ALA A 149 -17.74 -12.38 2.83
C ALA A 149 -18.25 -12.68 4.24
N ALA A 150 -17.99 -13.87 4.77
CA ALA A 150 -18.31 -14.21 6.16
C ALA A 150 -17.49 -13.36 7.15
N ALA A 151 -16.18 -13.25 6.94
CA ALA A 151 -15.33 -12.41 7.77
C ALA A 151 -15.72 -10.92 7.69
N GLY A 152 -16.15 -10.43 6.53
CA GLY A 152 -16.62 -9.06 6.34
C GLY A 152 -17.90 -8.73 7.12
N LYS A 153 -18.68 -9.75 7.49
CA LYS A 153 -19.96 -9.62 8.24
C LYS A 153 -19.85 -9.82 9.76
N GLU A 154 -18.68 -10.23 10.22
CA GLU A 154 -18.42 -10.48 11.64
C GLU A 154 -18.66 -9.22 12.48
N ASP A 155 -19.07 -9.40 13.74
CA ASP A 155 -19.39 -8.31 14.68
C ASP A 155 -20.41 -7.29 14.17
N GLY A 156 -21.25 -7.64 13.19
CA GLY A 156 -22.26 -6.76 12.60
C GLY A 156 -21.69 -5.70 11.65
N TRP A 157 -20.48 -5.91 11.13
CA TRP A 157 -19.95 -5.12 10.02
C TRP A 157 -20.56 -5.57 8.68
N ASP A 158 -20.42 -4.77 7.63
CA ASP A 158 -20.70 -5.17 6.25
C ASP A 158 -19.56 -4.66 5.36
N ILE A 159 -18.46 -5.41 5.35
CA ILE A 159 -17.27 -5.10 4.54
C ILE A 159 -17.27 -6.04 3.33
N ARG A 160 -17.21 -5.49 2.12
CA ARG A 160 -17.27 -6.26 0.88
C ARG A 160 -16.09 -5.96 -0.01
N MET A 161 -15.58 -6.98 -0.68
CA MET A 161 -14.62 -6.78 -1.77
C MET A 161 -15.34 -6.20 -2.97
N LYS A 162 -14.65 -5.34 -3.71
CA LYS A 162 -15.07 -4.80 -4.99
C LYS A 162 -13.86 -4.82 -5.92
N CYS A 163 -14.06 -5.32 -7.13
CA CYS A 163 -13.00 -5.28 -8.15
C CYS A 163 -13.06 -3.97 -8.93
N GLN A 164 -11.91 -3.42 -9.30
CA GLN A 164 -11.87 -2.28 -10.21
C GLN A 164 -12.49 -2.61 -11.58
N PRO A 165 -12.94 -1.62 -12.35
CA PRO A 165 -13.30 -1.83 -13.74
C PRO A 165 -12.07 -2.28 -14.55
N ALA A 166 -12.27 -3.13 -15.57
CA ALA A 166 -11.16 -3.58 -16.41
C ALA A 166 -10.44 -2.40 -17.09
N ARG A 167 -9.09 -2.45 -17.14
CA ARG A 167 -8.22 -1.46 -17.79
C ARG A 167 -8.34 -0.03 -17.24
N SER A 168 -8.50 0.11 -15.92
CA SER A 168 -8.53 1.41 -15.23
C SER A 168 -7.33 1.58 -14.28
N PRO A 169 -6.08 1.62 -14.79
CA PRO A 169 -4.87 1.70 -13.95
C PRO A 169 -4.82 2.97 -13.09
N ASP A 170 -5.55 4.02 -13.48
CA ASP A 170 -5.56 5.31 -12.80
C ASP A 170 -6.58 5.39 -11.64
N MET A 171 -7.11 4.26 -11.15
CA MET A 171 -8.17 4.25 -10.12
C MET A 171 -7.74 3.89 -8.71
N ASN A 172 -6.46 3.56 -8.46
CA ASN A 172 -5.97 3.28 -7.12
C ASN A 172 -5.14 4.44 -6.53
N VAL A 173 -5.60 5.00 -5.41
CA VAL A 173 -4.90 6.09 -4.69
C VAL A 173 -3.48 5.69 -4.28
N LEU A 174 -3.27 4.41 -3.99
CA LEU A 174 -1.97 3.89 -3.56
C LEU A 174 -0.93 4.05 -4.68
N ASP A 175 -1.23 3.58 -5.88
CA ASP A 175 -0.37 3.71 -7.06
C ASP A 175 -0.29 5.14 -7.59
N LEU A 176 -1.39 5.89 -7.55
CA LEU A 176 -1.46 7.25 -8.08
C LEU A 176 -0.43 8.20 -7.45
N GLY A 177 -0.07 7.98 -6.18
CA GLY A 177 0.97 8.81 -5.56
C GLY A 177 1.32 8.50 -4.11
N PHE A 178 0.46 7.79 -3.37
CA PHE A 178 0.71 7.59 -1.95
C PHE A 178 1.93 6.69 -1.70
N PHE A 179 2.09 5.63 -2.49
CA PHE A 179 3.27 4.79 -2.44
C PHE A 179 4.56 5.53 -2.82
N HIS A 180 4.49 6.45 -3.78
CA HIS A 180 5.63 7.28 -4.15
C HIS A 180 6.06 8.18 -2.98
N SER A 181 5.08 8.71 -2.23
CA SER A 181 5.33 9.51 -1.03
C SER A 181 6.04 8.71 0.07
N ILE A 182 5.55 7.49 0.37
CA ILE A 182 6.17 6.58 1.35
C ILE A 182 7.59 6.22 0.90
N GLN A 183 7.77 5.87 -0.36
CA GLN A 183 9.06 5.45 -0.90
C GLN A 183 10.08 6.60 -0.90
N SER A 184 9.65 7.82 -1.16
CA SER A 184 10.50 9.02 -1.07
C SER A 184 11.05 9.21 0.34
N LEU A 185 10.19 9.08 1.37
CA LEU A 185 10.59 9.16 2.77
C LEU A 185 11.49 8.00 3.18
N GLN A 186 11.17 6.77 2.76
CA GLN A 186 11.98 5.59 3.08
C GLN A 186 13.41 5.71 2.56
N TYR A 187 13.61 6.31 1.39
CA TYR A 187 14.96 6.52 0.83
C TYR A 187 15.78 7.61 1.55
N GLN A 188 15.20 8.36 2.49
CA GLN A 188 15.96 9.27 3.35
C GLN A 188 16.70 8.53 4.47
N GLU A 189 16.44 7.23 4.63
CA GLU A 189 17.09 6.38 5.62
C GLU A 189 17.97 5.32 4.96
N GLU A 190 19.16 5.11 5.51
CA GLU A 190 20.04 4.03 5.10
C GLU A 190 19.55 2.72 5.72
N THR A 191 19.24 1.73 4.87
CA THR A 191 18.76 0.42 5.29
C THR A 191 19.67 -0.67 4.72
N TYR A 192 20.09 -1.61 5.56
CA TYR A 192 21.03 -2.68 5.16
C TYR A 192 20.47 -4.11 5.30
N PRO A 193 19.88 -4.51 6.45
CA PRO A 193 19.06 -5.71 6.52
C PRO A 193 17.61 -5.44 6.10
N ILE A 194 16.94 -6.51 5.66
CA ILE A 194 15.51 -6.51 5.32
C ILE A 194 14.66 -5.93 6.46
N ASP A 195 14.99 -6.25 7.71
CA ASP A 195 14.23 -5.79 8.88
C ASP A 195 14.27 -4.27 9.02
N GLN A 196 15.42 -3.63 8.73
CA GLN A 196 15.51 -2.17 8.70
C GLN A 196 14.70 -1.55 7.56
N LEU A 197 14.64 -2.19 6.40
CA LEU A 197 13.75 -1.75 5.32
C LEU A 197 12.27 -1.82 5.75
N ILE A 198 11.88 -2.88 6.47
CA ILE A 198 10.53 -3.02 7.01
C ILE A 198 10.19 -1.89 7.99
N GLU A 199 11.11 -1.61 8.91
CA GLU A 199 10.95 -0.50 9.86
C GLU A 199 10.90 0.86 9.18
N ALA A 200 11.74 1.09 8.17
CA ALA A 200 11.78 2.33 7.40
C ALA A 200 10.49 2.58 6.63
N VAL A 201 9.95 1.56 5.95
CA VAL A 201 8.64 1.67 5.27
C VAL A 201 7.51 1.91 6.28
N ALA A 202 7.51 1.20 7.42
CA ALA A 202 6.51 1.40 8.46
C ALA A 202 6.59 2.81 9.09
N ARG A 203 7.79 3.36 9.26
CA ARG A 203 8.00 4.72 9.75
C ARG A 203 7.55 5.75 8.71
N ALA A 204 7.98 5.60 7.47
CA ALA A 204 7.55 6.45 6.36
C ALA A 204 6.02 6.50 6.24
N PHE A 205 5.34 5.35 6.30
CA PHE A 205 3.88 5.28 6.29
C PHE A 205 3.24 6.06 7.46
N ARG A 206 3.79 5.95 8.66
CA ARG A 206 3.30 6.72 9.82
C ARG A 206 3.53 8.23 9.63
N THR A 207 4.70 8.61 9.12
CA THR A 207 5.12 10.01 8.92
C THR A 207 4.33 10.72 7.82
N THR A 208 3.92 10.01 6.76
CA THR A 208 3.12 10.63 5.69
C THR A 208 1.84 11.24 6.25
N THR A 209 1.57 12.49 5.90
CA THR A 209 0.44 13.25 6.47
C THR A 209 -0.91 12.83 5.88
N SER A 210 -1.99 13.13 6.61
CA SER A 210 -3.35 13.01 6.07
C SER A 210 -3.55 13.86 4.82
N ASP A 211 -2.91 15.04 4.76
CA ASP A 211 -3.06 15.96 3.63
C ASP A 211 -2.43 15.39 2.36
N THR A 212 -1.26 14.76 2.48
CA THR A 212 -0.63 14.03 1.37
C THR A 212 -1.56 12.94 0.83
N LEU A 213 -2.23 12.19 1.71
CA LEU A 213 -3.18 11.17 1.30
C LEU A 213 -4.45 11.78 0.67
N ASP A 214 -5.03 12.83 1.26
CA ASP A 214 -6.23 13.49 0.72
C ASP A 214 -5.96 14.14 -0.64
N HIS A 215 -4.76 14.69 -0.88
CA HIS A 215 -4.36 15.15 -2.21
C HIS A 215 -4.38 14.03 -3.26
N CYS A 216 -3.90 12.83 -2.93
CA CYS A 216 -4.02 11.69 -3.84
C CYS A 216 -5.50 11.33 -4.11
N PHE A 217 -6.36 11.39 -3.09
CA PHE A 217 -7.80 11.21 -3.26
C PHE A 217 -8.43 12.29 -4.15
N LEU A 218 -8.08 13.57 -3.98
CA LEU A 218 -8.57 14.68 -4.80
C LEU A 218 -8.14 14.54 -6.26
N THR A 219 -6.88 14.16 -6.51
CA THR A 219 -6.39 13.89 -7.87
C THR A 219 -7.20 12.79 -8.54
N LEU A 220 -7.49 11.70 -7.82
CA LEU A 220 -8.33 10.61 -8.32
C LEU A 220 -9.77 11.09 -8.64
N GLN A 221 -10.34 11.96 -7.81
CA GLN A 221 -11.67 12.54 -8.07
C GLN A 221 -11.70 13.42 -9.31
N ASN A 222 -10.69 14.27 -9.49
CA ASN A 222 -10.61 15.17 -10.64
C ASN A 222 -10.37 14.40 -11.93
N GLY A 223 -9.46 13.41 -11.92
CA GLY A 223 -9.22 12.55 -13.09
C GLY A 223 -10.47 11.77 -13.54
N ASN A 224 -11.35 11.38 -12.60
CA ASN A 224 -12.62 10.74 -12.92
C ASN A 224 -13.67 11.72 -13.46
N SER A 225 -13.62 13.01 -13.10
CA SER A 225 -14.55 14.04 -13.62
C SER A 225 -14.27 14.44 -15.07
N ASP A 226 -13.04 14.25 -15.55
CA ASP A 226 -12.63 14.51 -16.93
C ASP A 226 -12.98 13.37 -17.91
N GLN A 227 -13.57 12.27 -17.43
CA GLN A 227 -14.14 11.20 -18.26
C GLN A 227 -15.57 11.50 -18.76
N ALA A 228 -15.99 12.76 -18.78
CA ALA A 228 -17.19 13.14 -19.53
C ALA A 228 -17.01 12.76 -21.01
N PRO A 229 -18.02 12.15 -21.67
CA PRO A 229 -17.91 11.73 -23.07
C PRO A 229 -17.41 12.89 -23.95
N TRP A 230 -16.44 12.63 -24.84
CA TRP A 230 -15.93 13.61 -25.81
C TRP A 230 -17.05 14.36 -26.57
N THR A 231 -18.24 13.77 -26.66
CA THR A 231 -19.45 14.36 -27.25
C THR A 231 -20.01 15.56 -26.49
N GLN A 232 -19.74 15.75 -25.19
CA GLN A 232 -20.19 16.93 -24.44
C GLN A 232 -19.24 18.14 -24.55
N ARG A 233 -17.98 17.94 -24.96
CA ARG A 233 -17.00 19.04 -25.09
C ARG A 233 -17.16 19.89 -26.35
N LEU A 234 -17.91 19.42 -27.36
CA LEU A 234 -18.15 20.18 -28.60
C LEU A 234 -19.40 21.08 -28.57
N GLN A 235 -20.30 20.91 -27.61
CA GLN A 235 -21.49 21.76 -27.49
C GLN A 235 -21.27 23.01 -26.61
N ALA A 236 -20.23 23.04 -25.77
CA ALA A 236 -19.92 24.17 -24.90
C ALA A 236 -18.94 25.20 -25.53
N LEU A 237 -18.50 24.98 -26.77
CA LEU A 237 -17.65 25.91 -27.55
C LEU A 237 -18.39 26.49 -28.77
N ALA A 238 -19.72 26.30 -28.84
CA ALA A 238 -20.57 26.78 -29.92
C ALA A 238 -21.70 27.74 -29.45
N LEU A 239 -21.54 28.33 -28.25
CA LEU A 239 -22.31 29.48 -27.76
C LEU A 239 -21.36 30.44 -27.05
#